data_AF-A0A1Y0IE71-F1
#
_entry.id   AF-A0A1Y0IE71-F1
#
_cell.length_a   1.000
_cell.length_b   1.000
_cell.length_c   1.000
_cell.angle_alpha   90.00
_cell.angle_beta   90.00
_cell.angle_gamma   90.00
#
_symmetry.space_group_name_H-M   'P 1'
#
loop_
_entity.id
_entity.type
_entity.pdbx_description
1 polymer ?
#
loop_
_entity_poly.entity_id
_entity_poly.type
_entity_poly.pdbx_seq_one_letter_code
_entity_poly.pdbx_strand_id
1 'polypeptide(L)'
;MTSLGDGAGFGLPLIGPRETQKKDTEEASALTVKEPEEIEEASGSTDKAGGISAKAPDKAKVDINDAKVDPNAEKKGGSGGSDSGTDEKDDKDDKKPQKEPEVEYELIELVEGVKQSQDKFVKGPGMDTSETSIFKANVSRTDKDASNYKQYINLSQDLEGQDKRHPEYGRIIRFRARVKQKDGKTDKLSGVSVVFSFARTDGVNRKDAGGSEPACWDGADLSGSQKEGFGSAGGATTKTVTTDAKGWTSEVSFYVSEFAGDQFEISCKLKDGTAGADGAQPLKTSAKYVVWRKFWYQLTHADGYNAPQPTKAESAFAEVFAEMVKVNTKKFTRDDFPADLKDRTFYKEYMLSSGGADKTVANVGDSSNIAEFRTNAKLKMTTEADHPVKENLIACEYQCDPQGRSQLKVYKLTSANQTITIAKGNGGSIVCKPPIKAGAKLVSAGEWSKAETPWSKEGNITDDHIEIDSSRTSTLQVKIKLPADAPTPTVADPVYVRLQVETAASFLGWATSSGIVAVYRPAAAAGAQGSEADFNDTAAHEFGHKFNQTPKPSKEPSSLKAHPLQYVGHGGSGSHCRHGATVAPGAVNWQDASEKTPSPSDGDCIMYHRYSSACSHSFCVVCKSYLQLQKMDSF
;
A
#
# COMPACT_ATOMS: atom_id res chain seq x y z
N MET A 1 54.73 7.66 15.12
CA MET A 1 54.47 7.08 16.45
C MET A 1 52.97 6.90 16.61
N THR A 2 52.56 5.62 16.61
CA THR A 2 51.42 5.00 17.33
C THR A 2 50.13 5.78 17.61
N SER A 3 49.01 5.25 17.09
CA SER A 3 47.78 4.81 17.83
C SER A 3 46.65 4.62 16.79
N LEU A 4 46.47 3.46 16.17
CA LEU A 4 45.58 2.35 16.59
C LEU A 4 44.25 2.81 17.20
N GLY A 5 43.18 2.56 16.44
CA GLY A 5 41.78 2.62 16.87
C GLY A 5 41.04 1.45 16.21
N ASP A 6 40.66 0.50 17.04
CA ASP A 6 40.19 -0.83 16.66
C ASP A 6 38.83 -0.81 15.95
N GLY A 7 38.75 -1.54 14.83
CA GLY A 7 37.52 -1.78 14.09
C GLY A 7 36.74 -2.94 14.69
N ALA A 8 35.53 -2.65 15.20
CA ALA A 8 34.56 -3.66 15.60
C ALA A 8 34.03 -4.39 14.36
N GLY A 9 34.56 -5.58 14.10
CA GLY A 9 34.04 -6.53 13.13
C GLY A 9 32.84 -7.28 13.71
N PHE A 10 31.66 -7.11 13.14
CA PHE A 10 30.51 -7.95 13.43
C PHE A 10 30.67 -9.30 12.73
N GLY A 11 31.02 -10.33 13.51
CA GLY A 11 30.94 -11.73 13.12
C GLY A 11 29.51 -12.26 13.32
N LEU A 12 28.99 -12.96 12.32
CA LEU A 12 27.83 -13.85 12.48
C LEU A 12 28.22 -14.97 13.46
N PRO A 13 27.36 -15.34 14.44
CA PRO A 13 27.64 -16.51 15.26
C PRO A 13 27.47 -17.79 14.43
N LEU A 14 28.56 -18.56 14.33
CA LEU A 14 28.53 -19.96 13.92
C LEU A 14 27.83 -20.77 15.03
N ILE A 15 26.62 -21.25 14.77
CA ILE A 15 25.91 -22.18 15.66
C ILE A 15 26.41 -23.58 15.33
N GLY A 16 27.13 -24.20 16.27
CA GLY A 16 27.52 -25.62 16.23
C GLY A 16 26.34 -26.56 16.51
N PRO A 17 26.43 -27.84 16.15
CA PRO A 17 25.33 -28.78 16.25
C PRO A 17 24.98 -29.08 17.71
N ARG A 18 23.71 -28.91 18.07
CA ARG A 18 23.17 -29.26 19.39
C ARG A 18 22.63 -30.68 19.35
N GLU A 19 23.10 -31.53 20.26
CA GLU A 19 22.61 -32.89 20.47
C GLU A 19 21.09 -32.89 20.74
N THR A 20 20.36 -33.65 19.94
CA THR A 20 18.93 -33.90 20.12
C THR A 20 18.71 -34.98 21.17
N GLN A 21 18.15 -34.61 22.32
CA GLN A 21 17.48 -35.55 23.22
C GLN A 21 16.14 -35.97 22.62
N LYS A 22 15.95 -37.28 22.48
CA LYS A 22 14.67 -37.92 22.15
C LYS A 22 13.64 -37.59 23.24
N LYS A 23 12.46 -37.14 22.84
CA LYS A 23 11.25 -37.20 23.66
C LYS A 23 10.08 -37.63 22.80
N ASP A 24 9.30 -38.54 23.36
CA ASP A 24 8.27 -39.34 22.72
C ASP A 24 7.09 -38.48 22.23
N THR A 25 6.61 -38.78 21.02
CA THR A 25 5.37 -38.25 20.43
C THR A 25 4.25 -39.27 20.56
N GLU A 26 3.22 -38.91 21.33
CA GLU A 26 1.88 -39.50 21.29
C GLU A 26 1.02 -38.85 20.19
N GLU A 27 -0.03 -39.59 19.86
CA GLU A 27 -0.91 -39.57 18.70
C GLU A 27 -1.53 -38.21 18.30
N ALA A 28 -1.63 -37.98 16.99
CA ALA A 28 -2.62 -37.08 16.42
C ALA A 28 -3.20 -37.65 15.13
N SER A 29 -4.53 -37.67 15.12
CA SER A 29 -5.46 -38.33 14.21
C SER A 29 -5.46 -37.73 12.80
N ALA A 30 -5.65 -38.62 11.81
CA ALA A 30 -5.78 -38.28 10.40
C ALA A 30 -7.07 -37.47 10.12
N LEU A 31 -6.90 -36.32 9.47
CA LEU A 31 -7.97 -35.56 8.82
C LEU A 31 -7.62 -35.43 7.34
N THR A 32 -8.34 -36.18 6.52
CA THR A 32 -8.25 -36.22 5.06
C THR A 32 -8.82 -34.94 4.47
N VAL A 33 -7.98 -34.13 3.83
CA VAL A 33 -8.41 -32.97 3.05
C VAL A 33 -8.64 -33.43 1.61
N LYS A 34 -9.88 -33.26 1.12
CA LYS A 34 -10.24 -33.43 -0.29
C LYS A 34 -9.68 -32.27 -1.11
N GLU A 35 -9.02 -32.60 -2.22
CA GLU A 35 -8.62 -31.67 -3.28
C GLU A 35 -9.87 -31.02 -3.93
N PRO A 36 -9.83 -29.73 -4.30
CA PRO A 36 -10.84 -29.15 -5.16
C PRO A 36 -10.51 -29.41 -6.64
N GLU A 37 -11.56 -29.80 -7.37
CA GLU A 37 -11.59 -30.08 -8.81
C GLU A 37 -11.14 -28.87 -9.65
N GLU A 38 -10.35 -29.17 -10.69
CA GLU A 38 -9.97 -28.24 -11.76
C GLU A 38 -11.22 -27.74 -12.51
N ILE A 39 -11.35 -26.42 -12.65
CA ILE A 39 -12.30 -25.79 -13.57
C ILE A 39 -11.56 -25.57 -14.89
N GLU A 40 -11.93 -26.34 -15.91
CA GLU A 40 -11.53 -26.12 -17.30
C GLU A 40 -12.11 -24.78 -17.82
N GLU A 41 -11.23 -23.83 -18.19
CA GLU A 41 -11.63 -22.67 -18.98
C GLU A 41 -11.67 -23.03 -20.47
N ALA A 42 -12.87 -22.99 -21.03
CA ALA A 42 -13.13 -23.17 -22.45
C ALA A 42 -12.63 -21.97 -23.27
N SER A 43 -11.66 -22.22 -24.13
CA SER A 43 -11.21 -21.30 -25.19
C SER A 43 -12.27 -21.17 -26.29
N GLY A 44 -12.68 -19.94 -26.63
CA GLY A 44 -13.65 -19.70 -27.70
C GLY A 44 -13.57 -18.33 -28.34
N SER A 45 -13.15 -18.34 -29.61
CA SER A 45 -13.53 -17.42 -30.69
C SER A 45 -12.74 -16.12 -30.88
N THR A 46 -11.95 -16.15 -31.95
CA THR A 46 -11.42 -15.01 -32.70
C THR A 46 -12.54 -14.40 -33.55
N ASP A 47 -12.62 -13.06 -33.60
CA ASP A 47 -13.13 -12.39 -34.80
C ASP A 47 -12.69 -10.92 -34.93
N LYS A 48 -11.99 -10.70 -36.05
CA LYS A 48 -11.99 -9.56 -36.97
C LYS A 48 -11.88 -8.12 -36.47
N ALA A 49 -10.69 -7.58 -36.76
CA ALA A 49 -10.40 -6.17 -36.91
C ALA A 49 -11.29 -5.50 -37.98
N GLY A 50 -11.98 -4.44 -37.57
CA GLY A 50 -12.57 -3.42 -38.44
C GLY A 50 -12.04 -2.06 -38.02
N GLY A 51 -11.13 -1.50 -38.81
CA GLY A 51 -10.57 -0.17 -38.58
C GLY A 51 -11.58 0.93 -38.91
N ILE A 52 -11.80 1.84 -37.97
CA ILE A 52 -12.46 3.12 -38.23
C ILE A 52 -11.62 4.22 -37.59
N SER A 53 -11.04 5.05 -38.45
CA SER A 53 -10.38 6.32 -38.12
C SER A 53 -11.45 7.34 -37.70
N ALA A 54 -11.34 7.86 -36.48
CA ALA A 54 -12.12 9.00 -36.03
C ALA A 54 -11.23 10.23 -35.89
N LYS A 55 -11.53 11.25 -36.71
CA LYS A 55 -10.98 12.61 -36.65
C LYS A 55 -11.29 13.27 -35.31
N ALA A 56 -10.32 14.03 -34.80
CA ALA A 56 -10.51 14.94 -33.68
C ALA A 56 -11.53 16.04 -34.01
N PRO A 57 -12.42 16.44 -33.09
CA PRO A 57 -13.22 17.65 -33.25
C PRO A 57 -12.49 18.87 -32.69
N ASP A 58 -12.63 19.96 -33.44
CA ASP A 58 -12.12 21.30 -33.18
C ASP A 58 -12.66 21.90 -31.86
N LYS A 59 -11.78 22.66 -31.20
CA LYS A 59 -12.07 23.48 -30.03
C LYS A 59 -13.00 24.64 -30.42
N ALA A 60 -14.29 24.53 -30.11
CA ALA A 60 -15.17 25.68 -30.07
C ALA A 60 -14.97 26.45 -28.75
N LYS A 61 -14.54 27.71 -28.85
CA LYS A 61 -14.59 28.70 -27.78
C LYS A 61 -16.06 29.07 -27.54
N VAL A 62 -16.51 28.99 -26.29
CA VAL A 62 -17.79 29.55 -25.84
C VAL A 62 -17.46 30.80 -25.04
N ASP A 63 -17.86 31.96 -25.59
CA ASP A 63 -17.85 33.24 -24.90
C ASP A 63 -18.96 33.26 -23.84
N ILE A 64 -18.60 33.52 -22.59
CA ILE A 64 -19.53 33.77 -21.49
C ILE A 64 -19.73 35.28 -21.40
N ASN A 65 -20.92 35.75 -21.77
CA ASN A 65 -21.35 37.12 -21.51
C ASN A 65 -21.97 37.22 -20.12
N ASP A 66 -21.34 38.03 -19.27
CA ASP A 66 -21.83 38.50 -17.99
C ASP A 66 -23.08 39.36 -18.15
N ALA A 67 -24.21 38.92 -17.56
CA ALA A 67 -25.38 39.77 -17.35
C ALA A 67 -25.38 40.26 -15.90
N LYS A 68 -25.06 41.55 -15.73
CA LYS A 68 -25.27 42.32 -14.50
C LYS A 68 -26.76 42.39 -14.16
N VAL A 69 -27.10 42.07 -12.92
CA VAL A 69 -28.41 42.38 -12.33
C VAL A 69 -28.26 43.65 -11.49
N ASP A 70 -29.05 44.66 -11.85
CA ASP A 70 -29.15 45.97 -11.20
C ASP A 70 -30.28 45.94 -10.14
N PRO A 71 -30.06 46.36 -8.88
CA PRO A 71 -31.10 46.40 -7.87
C PRO A 71 -31.57 47.84 -7.63
N ASN A 72 -32.72 48.22 -8.21
CA ASN A 72 -33.52 49.33 -7.69
C ASN A 72 -34.88 49.41 -8.40
N ALA A 73 -35.97 49.28 -7.65
CA ALA A 73 -37.23 49.92 -8.00
C ALA A 73 -38.09 50.13 -6.74
N GLU A 74 -38.51 51.38 -6.59
CA GLU A 74 -39.05 52.01 -5.40
C GLU A 74 -40.52 51.70 -5.12
N LYS A 75 -40.88 51.91 -3.86
CA LYS A 75 -42.24 52.20 -3.37
C LYS A 75 -42.87 53.37 -4.13
N LYS A 76 -44.14 53.25 -4.52
CA LYS A 76 -45.11 54.35 -4.47
C LYS A 76 -46.49 53.87 -4.03
N GLY A 77 -47.06 54.60 -3.09
CA GLY A 77 -48.42 54.43 -2.61
C GLY A 77 -49.46 55.04 -3.55
N GLY A 78 -50.70 54.60 -3.37
CA GLY A 78 -51.89 55.13 -4.03
C GLY A 78 -53.08 55.00 -3.09
N SER A 79 -53.50 56.15 -2.56
CA SER A 79 -54.74 56.38 -1.83
C SER A 79 -55.91 56.45 -2.81
N GLY A 80 -57.06 55.87 -2.47
CA GLY A 80 -58.31 56.07 -3.20
C GLY A 80 -59.47 55.35 -2.51
N GLY A 81 -60.30 56.09 -1.78
CA GLY A 81 -61.55 55.59 -1.21
C GLY A 81 -62.70 55.63 -2.21
N SER A 82 -63.71 54.81 -1.99
CA SER A 82 -65.09 55.13 -2.30
C SER A 82 -66.03 54.25 -1.47
N ASP A 83 -66.87 54.95 -0.74
CA ASP A 83 -68.02 54.54 0.04
C ASP A 83 -69.17 54.09 -0.87
N SER A 84 -69.88 53.02 -0.51
CA SER A 84 -71.30 52.81 -0.81
C SER A 84 -71.80 51.58 -0.06
N GLY A 85 -72.58 51.80 1.00
CA GLY A 85 -73.27 50.77 1.75
C GLY A 85 -74.49 50.20 1.03
N THR A 86 -74.83 48.97 1.40
CA THR A 86 -76.20 48.44 1.46
C THR A 86 -76.23 47.40 2.57
N ASP A 87 -77.00 47.70 3.62
CA ASP A 87 -77.35 46.80 4.71
C ASP A 87 -78.27 45.69 4.19
N GLU A 88 -77.79 44.44 4.20
CA GLU A 88 -78.63 43.26 4.08
C GLU A 88 -78.35 42.36 5.29
N LYS A 89 -79.33 42.28 6.19
CA LYS A 89 -79.32 41.41 7.36
C LYS A 89 -79.50 39.97 6.91
N ASP A 90 -78.39 39.23 6.88
CA ASP A 90 -78.39 37.78 6.71
C ASP A 90 -77.97 37.12 8.03
N ASP A 91 -78.91 36.42 8.66
CA ASP A 91 -78.66 35.43 9.71
C ASP A 91 -77.74 34.33 9.16
N LYS A 92 -76.43 34.42 9.42
CA LYS A 92 -75.48 33.32 9.16
C LYS A 92 -74.91 32.83 10.48
N ASP A 93 -75.40 31.65 10.86
CA ASP A 93 -74.84 30.79 11.89
C ASP A 93 -73.31 30.83 11.89
N ASP A 94 -72.75 31.20 13.04
CA ASP A 94 -71.34 31.09 13.42
C ASP A 94 -70.87 29.62 13.42
N LYS A 95 -70.83 28.97 12.25
CA LYS A 95 -70.01 27.78 12.06
C LYS A 95 -68.56 28.24 11.98
N LYS A 96 -67.89 28.24 13.14
CA LYS A 96 -66.43 28.30 13.22
C LYS A 96 -65.86 27.45 12.08
N PRO A 97 -64.98 28.01 11.21
CA PRO A 97 -64.39 27.24 10.13
C PRO A 97 -63.77 25.99 10.75
N GLN A 98 -64.30 24.83 10.38
CA GLN A 98 -63.81 23.55 10.84
C GLN A 98 -62.36 23.49 10.39
N LYS A 99 -61.43 23.62 11.34
CA LYS A 99 -59.98 23.55 11.10
C LYS A 99 -59.76 22.30 10.25
N GLU A 100 -59.24 22.48 9.03
CA GLU A 100 -58.93 21.34 8.18
C GLU A 100 -58.12 20.32 9.00
N PRO A 101 -58.46 19.02 8.92
CA PRO A 101 -57.71 18.01 9.65
C PRO A 101 -56.22 18.14 9.29
N GLU A 102 -55.39 18.17 10.32
CA GLU A 102 -53.95 18.31 10.17
C GLU A 102 -53.40 17.06 9.48
N VAL A 103 -52.71 17.25 8.37
CA VAL A 103 -52.19 16.16 7.54
C VAL A 103 -50.96 15.58 8.23
N GLU A 104 -51.04 14.35 8.69
CA GLU A 104 -49.91 13.66 9.30
C GLU A 104 -49.07 12.91 8.27
N TYR A 105 -47.75 13.00 8.43
CA TYR A 105 -46.77 12.33 7.57
C TYR A 105 -46.10 11.17 8.28
N GLU A 106 -45.59 10.23 7.48
CA GLU A 106 -44.73 9.14 7.91
C GLU A 106 -43.52 9.06 6.97
N LEU A 107 -42.33 8.91 7.55
CA LEU A 107 -41.11 8.66 6.80
C LEU A 107 -41.01 7.15 6.51
N ILE A 108 -40.93 6.77 5.24
CA ILE A 108 -41.08 5.36 4.83
C ILE A 108 -39.86 4.76 4.16
N GLU A 109 -38.98 5.58 3.58
CA GLU A 109 -37.81 5.08 2.86
C GLU A 109 -36.61 5.99 3.14
N LEU A 110 -35.44 5.37 3.32
CA LEU A 110 -34.11 5.99 3.32
C LEU A 110 -33.24 5.14 2.41
N VAL A 111 -32.71 5.74 1.36
CA VAL A 111 -31.98 5.06 0.29
C VAL A 111 -30.63 5.74 0.04
N GLU A 112 -29.58 4.94 -0.09
CA GLU A 112 -28.34 5.37 -0.76
C GLU A 112 -28.63 5.35 -2.27
N GLY A 113 -28.24 6.41 -2.98
CA GLY A 113 -28.44 6.50 -4.42
C GLY A 113 -27.15 6.89 -5.12
N VAL A 114 -26.62 5.99 -5.95
CA VAL A 114 -25.49 6.28 -6.82
C VAL A 114 -25.93 6.18 -8.27
N LYS A 115 -26.01 7.33 -8.93
CA LYS A 115 -26.33 7.40 -10.34
C LYS A 115 -25.09 7.00 -11.14
N GLN A 116 -25.11 5.79 -11.70
CA GLN A 116 -24.13 5.34 -12.68
C GLN A 116 -24.51 5.91 -14.05
N SER A 117 -25.67 5.54 -14.60
CA SER A 117 -26.25 6.12 -15.82
C SER A 117 -27.66 6.67 -15.56
N GLN A 118 -28.38 7.16 -16.59
CA GLN A 118 -29.76 7.64 -16.43
C GLN A 118 -30.72 6.59 -15.83
N ASP A 119 -30.34 5.31 -15.84
CA ASP A 119 -31.22 4.18 -15.52
C ASP A 119 -30.76 3.27 -14.36
N LYS A 120 -29.68 3.59 -13.63
CA LYS A 120 -29.12 2.69 -12.61
C LYS A 120 -28.83 3.39 -11.28
N PHE A 121 -29.32 2.78 -10.20
CA PHE A 121 -29.07 3.17 -8.83
C PHE A 121 -28.56 1.96 -8.04
N VAL A 122 -27.56 2.18 -7.20
CA VAL A 122 -27.02 1.15 -6.31
C VAL A 122 -27.82 1.14 -5.01
N LYS A 123 -28.30 -0.04 -4.59
CA LYS A 123 -28.89 -0.25 -3.27
C LYS A 123 -27.76 -0.30 -2.24
N GLY A 124 -27.63 0.77 -1.47
CA GLY A 124 -26.78 0.82 -0.29
C GLY A 124 -27.37 0.16 0.95
N PRO A 125 -26.87 0.47 2.16
CA PRO A 125 -27.50 0.08 3.42
C PRO A 125 -28.90 0.70 3.63
N GLY A 126 -29.46 1.45 2.68
CA GLY A 126 -30.84 1.90 2.80
C GLY A 126 -31.86 0.75 2.90
N MET A 127 -33.10 1.09 3.26
CA MET A 127 -34.20 0.13 3.14
C MET A 127 -34.50 -0.15 1.66
N ASP A 128 -35.04 -1.33 1.37
CA ASP A 128 -35.61 -1.59 0.04
C ASP A 128 -36.67 -0.56 -0.30
N THR A 129 -36.56 0.04 -1.47
CA THR A 129 -37.63 0.89 -1.99
C THR A 129 -38.69 0.02 -2.64
N SER A 130 -39.94 0.31 -2.31
CA SER A 130 -41.11 -0.24 -3.00
C SER A 130 -41.36 0.45 -4.35
N GLU A 131 -40.68 1.56 -4.62
CA GLU A 131 -40.90 2.45 -5.76
C GLU A 131 -39.83 2.28 -6.83
N THR A 132 -40.14 1.47 -7.83
CA THR A 132 -39.23 1.19 -8.94
C THR A 132 -39.16 2.33 -9.98
N SER A 133 -40.03 3.34 -9.90
CA SER A 133 -40.00 4.47 -10.85
C SER A 133 -38.74 5.34 -10.72
N ILE A 134 -38.06 5.29 -9.58
CA ILE A 134 -36.77 5.96 -9.36
C ILE A 134 -35.62 4.98 -9.52
N PHE A 135 -35.82 3.70 -9.17
CA PHE A 135 -34.78 2.66 -9.15
C PHE A 135 -35.11 1.58 -10.20
N LYS A 136 -34.70 1.79 -11.46
CA LYS A 136 -35.01 0.87 -12.58
C LYS A 136 -34.19 -0.43 -12.57
N ALA A 137 -33.03 -0.42 -11.93
CA ALA A 137 -32.18 -1.60 -11.76
C ALA A 137 -31.45 -1.52 -10.43
N ASN A 138 -31.44 -2.64 -9.69
CA ASN A 138 -30.81 -2.74 -8.37
C ASN A 138 -29.44 -3.38 -8.49
N VAL A 139 -28.40 -2.67 -8.05
CA VAL A 139 -27.06 -3.23 -7.83
C VAL A 139 -26.81 -3.27 -6.33
N SER A 140 -26.50 -4.44 -5.78
CA SER A 140 -26.14 -4.59 -4.37
C SER A 140 -24.65 -4.33 -4.17
N ARG A 141 -24.29 -3.65 -3.07
CA ARG A 141 -22.89 -3.55 -2.62
C ARG A 141 -22.35 -4.93 -2.20
N THR A 142 -21.21 -5.31 -2.76
CA THR A 142 -20.50 -6.56 -2.44
C THR A 142 -19.30 -6.33 -1.53
N ASP A 143 -18.85 -5.09 -1.42
CA ASP A 143 -17.74 -4.64 -0.59
C ASP A 143 -18.15 -4.60 0.89
N LYS A 144 -17.76 -5.63 1.65
CA LYS A 144 -18.13 -5.73 3.07
C LYS A 144 -16.94 -5.92 3.98
N ASP A 145 -17.03 -5.29 5.15
CA ASP A 145 -16.20 -5.52 6.32
C ASP A 145 -17.10 -6.08 7.43
N ALA A 146 -17.05 -7.39 7.61
CA ALA A 146 -18.07 -8.16 8.33
C ALA A 146 -19.50 -7.84 7.81
N SER A 147 -20.36 -7.24 8.64
CA SER A 147 -21.72 -6.83 8.26
C SER A 147 -21.81 -5.39 7.75
N ASN A 148 -20.72 -4.63 7.76
CA ASN A 148 -20.67 -3.22 7.34
C ASN A 148 -20.16 -3.07 5.90
N TYR A 149 -20.35 -1.90 5.29
CA TYR A 149 -19.89 -1.60 3.94
C TYR A 149 -18.54 -0.88 3.95
N LYS A 150 -17.66 -1.20 2.98
CA LYS A 150 -16.34 -0.56 2.87
C LYS A 150 -16.41 0.69 1.99
N GLN A 151 -16.06 1.86 2.51
CA GLN A 151 -15.95 3.09 1.73
C GLN A 151 -14.49 3.42 1.43
N TYR A 152 -14.03 3.16 0.20
CA TYR A 152 -12.65 3.38 -0.24
C TYR A 152 -12.39 4.84 -0.61
N ILE A 153 -11.85 5.60 0.34
CA ILE A 153 -11.78 7.06 0.22
C ILE A 153 -10.65 7.58 -0.67
N ASN A 154 -9.67 6.75 -1.00
CA ASN A 154 -8.51 7.10 -1.82
C ASN A 154 -8.75 6.93 -3.33
N LEU A 155 -9.96 6.51 -3.72
CA LEU A 155 -10.34 6.25 -5.10
C LEU A 155 -11.40 7.23 -5.58
N SER A 156 -11.41 7.53 -6.88
CA SER A 156 -12.46 8.34 -7.50
C SER A 156 -13.72 7.50 -7.71
N GLN A 157 -14.88 8.09 -7.46
CA GLN A 157 -16.16 7.47 -7.83
C GLN A 157 -16.31 7.27 -9.33
N ASP A 158 -15.74 8.17 -10.12
CA ASP A 158 -15.85 8.18 -11.57
C ASP A 158 -14.58 7.62 -12.22
N LEU A 159 -13.91 6.68 -11.54
CA LEU A 159 -12.63 6.11 -11.97
C LEU A 159 -12.71 5.51 -13.38
N GLU A 160 -13.78 4.78 -13.68
CA GLU A 160 -14.09 4.23 -15.01
C GLU A 160 -15.07 5.11 -15.82
N GLY A 161 -15.28 6.36 -15.40
CA GLY A 161 -16.28 7.27 -15.94
C GLY A 161 -17.62 7.24 -15.23
N GLN A 162 -18.46 8.25 -15.47
CA GLN A 162 -19.73 8.45 -14.75
C GLN A 162 -20.69 7.26 -14.92
N ASP A 163 -20.80 6.71 -16.14
CA ASP A 163 -21.68 5.57 -16.46
C ASP A 163 -21.34 4.28 -15.69
N LYS A 164 -20.16 4.23 -15.08
CA LYS A 164 -19.64 3.13 -14.26
C LYS A 164 -19.29 3.56 -12.84
N ARG A 165 -19.95 4.62 -12.34
CA ARG A 165 -19.66 5.18 -11.01
C ARG A 165 -19.63 4.12 -9.90
N HIS A 166 -18.55 4.07 -9.13
CA HIS A 166 -18.40 3.16 -8.00
C HIS A 166 -19.01 3.77 -6.72
N PRO A 167 -20.09 3.21 -6.17
CA PRO A 167 -20.69 3.68 -4.92
C PRO A 167 -19.73 3.58 -3.72
N GLU A 168 -18.89 2.55 -3.73
CA GLU A 168 -17.93 2.24 -2.69
C GLU A 168 -16.67 3.11 -2.73
N TYR A 169 -16.47 3.91 -3.77
CA TYR A 169 -15.29 4.77 -3.92
C TYR A 169 -15.56 6.21 -3.48
N GLY A 170 -14.49 6.90 -3.14
CA GLY A 170 -14.48 8.30 -2.74
C GLY A 170 -15.10 8.57 -1.37
N ARG A 171 -15.03 9.83 -0.94
CA ARG A 171 -15.52 10.25 0.37
C ARG A 171 -17.03 10.55 0.41
N ILE A 172 -17.70 10.61 -0.72
CA ILE A 172 -19.06 11.14 -0.82
C ILE A 172 -20.07 9.99 -0.93
N ILE A 173 -21.01 9.92 0.00
CA ILE A 173 -22.16 9.03 -0.06
C ILE A 173 -23.41 9.89 -0.24
N ARG A 174 -24.34 9.45 -1.08
CA ARG A 174 -25.53 10.24 -1.47
C ARG A 174 -26.80 9.56 -1.00
N PHE A 175 -27.66 10.33 -0.34
CA PHE A 175 -28.90 9.83 0.24
C PHE A 175 -30.14 10.56 -0.27
N ARG A 176 -31.25 9.83 -0.28
CA ARG A 176 -32.60 10.39 -0.35
C ARG A 176 -33.49 9.70 0.68
N ALA A 177 -34.54 10.39 1.08
CA ALA A 177 -35.61 9.87 1.91
C ALA A 177 -36.97 10.19 1.29
N ARG A 178 -37.97 9.35 1.60
CA ARG A 178 -39.35 9.50 1.14
C ARG A 178 -40.33 9.58 2.31
N VAL A 179 -41.31 10.47 2.17
CA VAL A 179 -42.48 10.56 3.06
C VAL A 179 -43.75 10.11 2.34
N LYS A 180 -44.73 9.64 3.10
CA LYS A 180 -46.13 9.48 2.67
C LYS A 180 -47.04 10.20 3.67
N GLN A 181 -48.28 10.46 3.27
CA GLN A 181 -49.33 10.81 4.23
C GLN A 181 -49.82 9.53 4.92
N LYS A 182 -50.14 9.61 6.23
CA LYS A 182 -50.67 8.47 6.99
C LYS A 182 -52.05 8.01 6.50
N ASP A 183 -52.82 8.91 5.89
CA ASP A 183 -54.12 8.59 5.29
C ASP A 183 -54.00 7.94 3.89
N GLY A 184 -52.77 7.73 3.40
CA GLY A 184 -52.49 7.10 2.12
C GLY A 184 -52.56 8.03 0.90
N LYS A 185 -52.92 9.31 1.07
CA LYS A 185 -52.98 10.26 -0.03
C LYS A 185 -51.60 10.81 -0.42
N THR A 186 -51.53 11.42 -1.60
CA THR A 186 -50.28 11.92 -2.21
C THR A 186 -50.33 13.40 -2.60
N ASP A 187 -51.45 14.08 -2.36
CA ASP A 187 -51.72 15.46 -2.77
C ASP A 187 -50.94 16.53 -2.00
N LYS A 188 -50.46 16.24 -0.78
CA LYS A 188 -49.77 17.19 0.11
C LYS A 188 -48.36 16.74 0.50
N LEU A 189 -47.62 16.11 -0.41
CA LEU A 189 -46.28 15.60 -0.10
C LEU A 189 -45.14 16.60 -0.31
N SER A 190 -45.37 17.73 -1.00
CA SER A 190 -44.34 18.73 -1.30
C SER A 190 -44.07 19.63 -0.09
N GLY A 191 -42.79 19.95 0.17
CA GLY A 191 -42.40 20.89 1.22
C GLY A 191 -42.25 20.28 2.62
N VAL A 192 -42.51 18.99 2.79
CA VAL A 192 -42.33 18.30 4.08
C VAL A 192 -40.85 18.28 4.43
N SER A 193 -40.50 18.77 5.62
CA SER A 193 -39.11 18.91 6.05
C SER A 193 -38.58 17.61 6.66
N VAL A 194 -37.46 17.13 6.14
CA VAL A 194 -36.73 15.96 6.63
C VAL A 194 -35.34 16.40 7.09
N VAL A 195 -34.93 15.94 8.27
CA VAL A 195 -33.61 16.18 8.86
C VAL A 195 -32.77 14.93 8.74
N PHE A 196 -31.64 15.03 8.05
CA PHE A 196 -30.59 14.02 8.01
C PHE A 196 -29.58 14.29 9.13
N SER A 197 -29.08 13.23 9.75
CA SER A 197 -28.04 13.23 10.78
C SER A 197 -27.16 11.99 10.64
N PHE A 198 -26.02 11.95 11.33
CA PHE A 198 -25.19 10.76 11.41
C PHE A 198 -24.74 10.46 12.83
N ALA A 199 -24.48 9.19 13.10
CA ALA A 199 -23.72 8.75 14.26
C ALA A 199 -22.36 8.22 13.79
N ARG A 200 -21.29 8.65 14.45
CA ARG A 200 -19.91 8.21 14.17
C ARG A 200 -19.43 7.28 15.27
N THR A 201 -18.84 6.15 14.89
CA THR A 201 -17.98 5.34 15.76
C THR A 201 -16.55 5.56 15.31
N ASP A 202 -15.67 5.99 16.23
CA ASP A 202 -14.27 6.23 15.88
C ASP A 202 -13.55 4.93 15.54
N GLY A 203 -12.68 4.97 14.53
CA GLY A 203 -11.81 3.85 14.20
C GLY A 203 -10.85 3.49 15.34
N VAL A 204 -10.44 2.22 15.36
CA VAL A 204 -9.39 1.73 16.28
C VAL A 204 -8.13 2.60 16.06
N ASN A 205 -7.48 3.00 17.16
CA ASN A 205 -6.33 3.93 17.21
C ASN A 205 -6.63 5.42 17.02
N ARG A 206 -7.87 5.87 16.75
CA ARG A 206 -8.13 7.31 16.62
C ARG A 206 -8.03 8.08 17.94
N LYS A 207 -8.51 7.47 19.04
CA LYS A 207 -8.53 8.06 20.39
C LYS A 207 -7.31 7.68 21.24
N ASP A 208 -6.79 6.48 21.04
CA ASP A 208 -5.70 5.89 21.83
C ASP A 208 -4.54 5.40 20.93
N ALA A 209 -4.09 6.24 19.99
CA ALA A 209 -3.02 5.93 19.03
C ALA A 209 -1.66 5.52 19.64
N GLY A 210 -1.50 5.60 20.96
CA GLY A 210 -0.22 5.37 21.68
C GLY A 210 -0.18 4.22 22.68
N GLY A 211 -1.30 3.56 22.99
CA GLY A 211 -1.32 2.57 24.08
C GLY A 211 -0.74 3.13 25.39
N SER A 212 0.09 2.34 26.10
CA SER A 212 0.76 2.74 27.34
C SER A 212 1.84 3.84 27.19
N GLU A 213 2.02 4.41 26.00
CA GLU A 213 2.83 5.61 25.74
C GLU A 213 1.93 6.80 25.34
N PRO A 214 1.20 7.41 26.29
CA PRO A 214 0.02 8.23 26.00
C PRO A 214 0.36 9.64 25.50
N ALA A 215 1.57 10.14 25.77
CA ALA A 215 1.89 11.54 25.58
C ALA A 215 2.08 11.96 24.11
N CYS A 216 2.36 11.03 23.20
CA CYS A 216 2.68 11.37 21.82
C CYS A 216 1.44 11.54 20.91
N TRP A 217 0.24 11.12 21.36
CA TRP A 217 -0.92 10.98 20.48
C TRP A 217 -2.24 11.62 20.93
N ASP A 218 -2.21 12.53 21.91
CA ASP A 218 -3.32 13.46 22.10
C ASP A 218 -3.56 14.23 20.78
N GLY A 219 -4.63 13.88 20.07
CA GLY A 219 -5.15 14.63 18.93
C GLY A 219 -4.80 14.12 17.53
N ALA A 220 -5.22 12.91 17.15
CA ALA A 220 -5.59 12.64 15.75
C ALA A 220 -6.91 13.38 15.38
N ASP A 221 -6.98 14.65 15.78
CA ASP A 221 -8.12 15.51 15.61
C ASP A 221 -8.13 15.99 14.17
N LEU A 222 -8.92 15.30 13.36
CA LEU A 222 -9.22 15.73 12.01
C LEU A 222 -9.68 17.19 12.04
N SER A 223 -9.23 18.00 11.10
CA SER A 223 -9.60 19.41 11.00
C SER A 223 -10.13 19.74 9.61
N GLY A 224 -10.94 20.79 9.51
CA GLY A 224 -11.46 21.29 8.23
C GLY A 224 -12.01 20.19 7.33
N SER A 225 -11.46 20.08 6.13
CA SER A 225 -11.89 19.11 5.11
C SER A 225 -11.62 17.65 5.46
N GLN A 226 -10.89 17.34 6.53
CA GLN A 226 -10.61 15.95 6.92
C GLN A 226 -11.76 15.33 7.71
N LYS A 227 -12.62 16.18 8.28
CA LYS A 227 -13.82 15.76 9.01
C LYS A 227 -14.91 15.30 8.06
N GLU A 228 -15.79 14.48 8.60
CA GLU A 228 -17.07 14.13 8.03
C GLU A 228 -18.04 15.33 8.01
N GLY A 229 -19.14 15.23 7.26
CA GLY A 229 -20.22 16.22 7.33
C GLY A 229 -21.18 16.18 6.15
N PHE A 230 -22.34 16.83 6.30
CA PHE A 230 -23.30 16.99 5.20
C PHE A 230 -22.99 18.23 4.34
N GLY A 231 -23.21 18.09 3.04
CA GLY A 231 -23.05 19.14 2.03
C GLY A 231 -21.61 19.40 1.61
N SER A 232 -20.65 19.28 2.53
CA SER A 232 -19.22 19.41 2.28
C SER A 232 -18.41 18.61 3.29
N ALA A 233 -17.13 18.36 2.99
CA ALA A 233 -16.19 17.80 3.95
C ALA A 233 -16.01 18.78 5.13
N GLY A 234 -16.12 18.28 6.36
CA GLY A 234 -16.22 19.10 7.58
C GLY A 234 -17.48 19.96 7.69
N GLY A 235 -18.51 19.63 6.91
CA GLY A 235 -19.79 20.32 6.91
C GLY A 235 -20.62 20.08 8.18
N ALA A 236 -21.92 20.37 8.08
CA ALA A 236 -22.82 20.29 9.22
C ALA A 236 -23.06 18.84 9.68
N THR A 237 -23.30 18.65 10.98
CA THR A 237 -23.68 17.35 11.56
C THR A 237 -25.11 16.94 11.23
N THR A 238 -25.92 17.91 10.82
CA THR A 238 -27.30 17.70 10.35
C THR A 238 -27.57 18.48 9.08
N LYS A 239 -28.51 18.01 8.26
CA LYS A 239 -28.98 18.70 7.06
C LYS A 239 -30.48 18.59 6.94
N THR A 240 -31.18 19.72 6.91
CA THR A 240 -32.61 19.77 6.59
C THR A 240 -32.81 19.98 5.10
N VAL A 241 -33.70 19.19 4.50
CA VAL A 241 -34.18 19.34 3.12
C VAL A 241 -35.68 19.15 3.08
N THR A 242 -36.32 19.61 2.01
CA THR A 242 -37.76 19.45 1.78
C THR A 242 -38.03 18.43 0.67
N THR A 243 -39.21 17.83 0.72
CA THR A 243 -39.68 16.86 -0.27
C THR A 243 -40.33 17.53 -1.49
N ASP A 244 -40.31 16.83 -2.62
CA ASP A 244 -41.02 17.18 -3.85
C ASP A 244 -42.48 16.70 -3.81
N ALA A 245 -43.23 16.92 -4.91
CA ALA A 245 -44.62 16.49 -5.04
C ALA A 245 -44.84 14.97 -4.96
N LYS A 246 -43.79 14.15 -5.11
CA LYS A 246 -43.83 12.69 -4.96
C LYS A 246 -43.39 12.23 -3.57
N GLY A 247 -43.13 13.17 -2.66
CA GLY A 247 -42.67 12.92 -1.30
C GLY A 247 -41.19 12.62 -1.18
N TRP A 248 -40.40 12.84 -2.24
CA TRP A 248 -38.97 12.58 -2.22
C TRP A 248 -38.16 13.82 -1.90
N THR A 249 -37.21 13.70 -1.00
CA THR A 249 -36.19 14.73 -0.77
C THR A 249 -35.27 14.89 -1.98
N SER A 250 -34.64 16.06 -2.11
CA SER A 250 -33.47 16.22 -2.98
C SER A 250 -32.31 15.32 -2.51
N GLU A 251 -31.34 15.06 -3.40
CA GLU A 251 -30.12 14.34 -3.00
C GLU A 251 -29.36 15.10 -1.90
N VAL A 252 -28.93 14.35 -0.88
CA VAL A 252 -28.11 14.84 0.22
C VAL A 252 -26.75 14.14 0.19
N SER A 253 -25.69 14.91 -0.02
CA SER A 253 -24.31 14.42 0.05
C SER A 253 -23.80 14.40 1.49
N PHE A 254 -23.27 13.26 1.90
CA PHE A 254 -22.53 13.07 3.15
C PHE A 254 -21.07 12.74 2.82
N TYR A 255 -20.15 13.45 3.46
CA TYR A 255 -18.72 13.20 3.34
C TYR A 255 -18.28 12.37 4.54
N VAL A 256 -17.66 11.22 4.33
CA VAL A 256 -16.97 10.48 5.40
C VAL A 256 -15.66 11.18 5.77
N SER A 257 -15.12 10.86 6.95
CA SER A 257 -13.83 11.37 7.40
C SER A 257 -12.65 10.80 6.59
N GLU A 258 -11.45 11.34 6.80
CA GLU A 258 -10.21 10.78 6.23
C GLU A 258 -9.57 9.68 7.09
N PHE A 259 -10.08 9.40 8.29
CA PHE A 259 -9.48 8.43 9.21
C PHE A 259 -10.01 7.01 8.92
N ALA A 260 -9.13 6.10 8.51
CA ALA A 260 -9.50 4.71 8.24
C ALA A 260 -10.01 4.00 9.49
N GLY A 261 -11.11 3.27 9.34
CA GLY A 261 -11.78 2.57 10.42
C GLY A 261 -12.90 3.37 11.09
N ASP A 262 -13.02 4.68 10.83
CA ASP A 262 -14.21 5.42 11.24
C ASP A 262 -15.46 4.78 10.61
N GLN A 263 -16.53 4.68 11.41
CA GLN A 263 -17.79 4.06 10.99
C GLN A 263 -18.93 5.07 11.07
N PHE A 264 -19.81 5.07 10.08
CA PHE A 264 -20.93 6.00 9.99
C PHE A 264 -22.26 5.27 9.85
N GLU A 265 -23.20 5.56 10.76
CA GLU A 265 -24.61 5.23 10.62
C GLU A 265 -25.36 6.50 10.24
N ILE A 266 -26.05 6.48 9.09
CA ILE A 266 -26.82 7.64 8.61
C ILE A 266 -28.28 7.45 9.00
N SER A 267 -28.90 8.52 9.47
CA SER A 267 -30.30 8.51 9.85
C SER A 267 -31.04 9.73 9.34
N CYS A 268 -32.36 9.61 9.17
CA CYS A 268 -33.23 10.74 8.90
C CYS A 268 -34.54 10.66 9.68
N LYS A 269 -35.10 11.82 10.01
CA LYS A 269 -36.40 11.97 10.68
C LYS A 269 -37.18 13.15 10.10
N LEU A 270 -38.50 13.17 10.32
CA LEU A 270 -39.29 14.39 10.11
C LEU A 270 -38.76 15.49 11.03
N LYS A 271 -38.75 16.74 10.53
CA LYS A 271 -38.33 17.89 11.34
C LYS A 271 -39.33 18.11 12.47
N ASP A 272 -38.83 18.40 13.67
CA ASP A 272 -39.66 18.73 14.84
C ASP A 272 -40.66 19.85 14.49
N GLY A 273 -41.93 19.68 14.87
CA GLY A 273 -43.05 20.53 14.48
C GLY A 273 -43.72 20.16 13.14
N THR A 274 -43.22 19.16 12.42
CA THR A 274 -43.95 18.56 11.29
C THR A 274 -45.01 17.60 11.83
N ALA A 275 -46.26 17.71 11.36
CA ALA A 275 -47.33 16.79 11.75
C ALA A 275 -46.94 15.32 11.50
N GLY A 276 -47.03 14.50 12.54
CA GLY A 276 -46.56 13.11 12.54
C GLY A 276 -45.10 12.90 12.97
N ALA A 277 -44.34 13.96 13.29
CA ALA A 277 -42.98 13.83 13.82
C ALA A 277 -42.94 13.33 15.27
N ASP A 278 -43.97 13.65 16.07
CA ASP A 278 -44.02 13.29 17.49
C ASP A 278 -44.10 11.76 17.66
N GLY A 279 -43.09 11.20 18.34
CA GLY A 279 -42.97 9.75 18.56
C GLY A 279 -42.45 8.94 17.35
N ALA A 280 -42.26 9.57 16.18
CA ALA A 280 -41.71 8.90 15.02
C ALA A 280 -40.23 8.55 15.23
N GLN A 281 -39.89 7.28 14.99
CA GLN A 281 -38.50 6.83 15.06
C GLN A 281 -37.74 7.26 13.81
N PRO A 282 -36.45 7.65 13.94
CA PRO A 282 -35.63 7.92 12.78
C PRO A 282 -35.42 6.65 11.96
N LEU A 283 -35.47 6.78 10.63
CA LEU A 283 -34.98 5.73 9.75
C LEU A 283 -33.47 5.73 9.75
N LYS A 284 -32.86 4.55 9.71
CA LYS A 284 -31.42 4.34 9.76
C LYS A 284 -30.97 3.46 8.61
N THR A 285 -29.70 3.62 8.24
CA THR A 285 -29.01 2.67 7.37
C THR A 285 -28.91 1.30 8.05
N SER A 286 -29.24 0.23 7.33
CA SER A 286 -29.20 -1.18 7.76
C SER A 286 -27.81 -1.70 8.10
N ALA A 287 -26.75 -1.02 7.65
CA ALA A 287 -25.38 -1.27 8.03
C ALA A 287 -24.60 0.05 8.06
N LYS A 288 -23.44 0.06 8.74
CA LYS A 288 -22.55 1.23 8.78
C LYS A 288 -21.65 1.27 7.54
N TYR A 289 -21.14 2.45 7.24
CA TYR A 289 -20.03 2.64 6.30
C TYR A 289 -18.73 2.76 7.06
N VAL A 290 -17.77 1.88 6.79
CA VAL A 290 -16.43 1.90 7.38
C VAL A 290 -15.48 2.58 6.38
N VAL A 291 -14.67 3.52 6.85
CA VAL A 291 -13.66 4.17 6.01
C VAL A 291 -12.53 3.18 5.73
N TRP A 292 -12.35 2.84 4.47
CA TRP A 292 -11.30 1.97 3.97
C TRP A 292 -10.44 2.69 2.93
N ARG A 293 -9.30 2.08 2.59
CA ARG A 293 -8.48 2.41 1.43
C ARG A 293 -8.27 1.16 0.60
N LYS A 294 -7.92 1.32 -0.66
CA LYS A 294 -7.63 0.20 -1.55
C LYS A 294 -6.48 0.54 -2.48
N PHE A 295 -5.55 -0.39 -2.59
CA PHE A 295 -4.46 -0.31 -3.54
C PHE A 295 -4.18 -1.70 -4.10
N TRP A 296 -3.48 -1.72 -5.21
CA TRP A 296 -3.23 -2.92 -5.97
C TRP A 296 -1.76 -3.21 -6.09
N TYR A 297 -1.44 -4.45 -6.37
CA TYR A 297 -0.09 -4.83 -6.75
C TYR A 297 -0.08 -5.85 -7.87
N GLN A 298 0.92 -5.73 -8.74
CA GLN A 298 1.32 -6.77 -9.67
C GLN A 298 2.41 -7.60 -9.01
N LEU A 299 2.21 -8.91 -8.89
CA LEU A 299 3.25 -9.82 -8.42
C LEU A 299 4.14 -10.22 -9.60
N THR A 300 5.39 -9.80 -9.60
CA THR A 300 6.35 -10.15 -10.67
C THR A 300 7.41 -11.09 -10.12
N HIS A 301 7.70 -12.20 -10.81
CA HIS A 301 8.71 -13.16 -10.35
C HIS A 301 9.32 -13.96 -11.51
N ALA A 302 10.44 -14.65 -11.27
CA ALA A 302 11.07 -15.46 -12.32
C ALA A 302 10.20 -16.64 -12.74
N ASP A 303 10.27 -17.04 -14.02
CA ASP A 303 9.59 -18.25 -14.50
C ASP A 303 10.25 -19.51 -13.92
N GLY A 304 9.43 -20.51 -13.59
CA GLY A 304 9.87 -21.70 -12.83
C GLY A 304 10.11 -21.48 -11.34
N TYR A 305 9.97 -20.25 -10.84
CA TYR A 305 9.99 -19.91 -9.42
C TYR A 305 8.58 -19.53 -8.96
N ASN A 306 8.12 -20.12 -7.86
CA ASN A 306 6.77 -19.90 -7.34
C ASN A 306 6.84 -18.93 -6.14
N ALA A 307 6.65 -17.64 -6.41
CA ALA A 307 6.51 -16.64 -5.36
C ALA A 307 5.11 -16.77 -4.71
N PRO A 308 5.01 -16.86 -3.38
CA PRO A 308 3.74 -16.89 -2.69
C PRO A 308 3.07 -15.52 -2.79
N GLN A 309 1.75 -15.51 -2.68
CA GLN A 309 1.02 -14.28 -2.39
C GLN A 309 1.37 -13.81 -0.97
N PRO A 310 1.70 -12.53 -0.75
CA PRO A 310 2.04 -12.02 0.58
C PRO A 310 0.77 -11.80 1.45
N THR A 311 0.06 -12.88 1.77
CA THR A 311 -1.23 -12.85 2.48
C THR A 311 -1.15 -12.27 3.89
N LYS A 312 -0.01 -12.39 4.59
CA LYS A 312 0.20 -11.72 5.88
C LYS A 312 0.46 -10.23 5.71
N ALA A 313 1.12 -9.80 4.62
CA ALA A 313 1.21 -8.39 4.30
C ALA A 313 -0.18 -7.80 4.01
N GLU A 314 -1.00 -8.51 3.23
CA GLU A 314 -2.40 -8.14 2.98
C GLU A 314 -3.20 -8.02 4.29
N SER A 315 -3.01 -8.97 5.21
CA SER A 315 -3.63 -8.94 6.53
C SER A 315 -3.15 -7.76 7.38
N ALA A 316 -1.85 -7.44 7.39
CA ALA A 316 -1.29 -6.30 8.12
C ALA A 316 -1.86 -4.96 7.61
N PHE A 317 -2.09 -4.82 6.30
CA PHE A 317 -2.79 -3.65 5.75
C PHE A 317 -4.29 -3.66 6.08
N ALA A 318 -4.94 -4.82 6.10
CA ALA A 318 -6.34 -4.92 6.49
C ALA A 318 -6.57 -4.45 7.94
N GLU A 319 -5.62 -4.68 8.86
CA GLU A 319 -5.68 -4.16 10.25
C GLU A 319 -5.71 -2.63 10.35
N VAL A 320 -5.25 -1.92 9.31
CA VAL A 320 -5.30 -0.45 9.21
C VAL A 320 -6.35 0.02 8.20
N PHE A 321 -7.33 -0.84 7.90
CA PHE A 321 -8.41 -0.58 6.96
C PHE A 321 -7.90 -0.19 5.56
N ALA A 322 -6.81 -0.81 5.11
CA ALA A 322 -6.31 -0.72 3.75
C ALA A 322 -6.38 -2.10 3.07
N GLU A 323 -7.03 -2.18 1.93
CA GLU A 323 -7.16 -3.40 1.15
C GLU A 323 -6.03 -3.45 0.11
N MET A 324 -5.09 -4.37 0.31
CA MET A 324 -4.02 -4.69 -0.62
C MET A 324 -4.48 -5.82 -1.54
N VAL A 325 -4.60 -5.57 -2.85
CA VAL A 325 -5.19 -6.53 -3.80
C VAL A 325 -4.23 -6.89 -4.91
N LYS A 326 -3.97 -8.19 -5.10
CA LYS A 326 -3.25 -8.69 -6.27
C LYS A 326 -4.10 -8.52 -7.52
N VAL A 327 -3.63 -7.80 -8.52
CA VAL A 327 -4.35 -7.71 -9.82
C VAL A 327 -3.95 -8.81 -10.78
N ASN A 328 -2.66 -9.07 -10.90
CA ASN A 328 -2.14 -10.04 -11.84
C ASN A 328 -0.75 -10.52 -11.38
N THR A 329 -0.30 -11.57 -12.04
CA THR A 329 1.05 -12.11 -11.89
C THR A 329 1.78 -12.00 -13.22
N LYS A 330 2.99 -11.47 -13.20
CA LYS A 330 3.90 -11.47 -14.35
C LYS A 330 5.11 -12.35 -14.09
N LYS A 331 5.50 -13.10 -15.10
CA LYS A 331 6.71 -13.93 -15.06
C LYS A 331 7.78 -13.36 -15.96
N PHE A 332 9.03 -13.39 -15.50
CA PHE A 332 10.18 -13.01 -16.31
C PHE A 332 11.13 -14.18 -16.52
N THR A 333 11.72 -14.23 -17.71
CA THR A 333 12.76 -15.19 -18.07
C THR A 333 14.06 -14.45 -18.34
N ARG A 334 15.12 -15.21 -18.54
CA ARG A 334 16.43 -14.69 -18.95
C ARG A 334 16.39 -13.87 -20.23
N ASP A 335 15.48 -14.18 -21.16
CA ASP A 335 15.40 -13.51 -22.45
C ASP A 335 14.65 -12.19 -22.43
N ASP A 336 13.99 -11.87 -21.32
CA ASP A 336 13.36 -10.56 -21.12
C ASP A 336 14.38 -9.44 -20.84
N PHE A 337 15.66 -9.78 -20.65
CA PHE A 337 16.71 -8.81 -20.30
C PHE A 337 17.70 -8.58 -21.46
N PRO A 338 18.26 -7.36 -21.57
CA PRO A 338 19.41 -7.08 -22.43
C PRO A 338 20.57 -8.04 -22.18
N ALA A 339 21.40 -8.28 -23.20
CA ALA A 339 22.45 -9.30 -23.18
C ALA A 339 23.40 -9.19 -21.98
N ASP A 340 23.76 -7.98 -21.57
CA ASP A 340 24.66 -7.72 -20.43
C ASP A 340 24.01 -7.97 -19.07
N LEU A 341 22.67 -7.92 -19.01
CA LEU A 341 21.88 -8.15 -17.80
C LEU A 341 21.42 -9.60 -17.64
N LYS A 342 21.34 -10.40 -18.72
CA LYS A 342 20.94 -11.81 -18.64
C LYS A 342 21.71 -12.60 -17.57
N ASP A 343 23.03 -12.44 -17.57
CA ASP A 343 23.94 -13.10 -16.62
C ASP A 343 24.06 -12.40 -15.26
N ARG A 344 23.50 -11.21 -15.12
CA ARG A 344 23.47 -10.43 -13.86
C ARG A 344 22.12 -10.49 -13.15
N THR A 345 21.09 -10.94 -13.86
CA THR A 345 19.80 -11.31 -13.32
C THR A 345 19.78 -12.78 -12.92
N PHE A 346 20.39 -13.68 -13.70
CA PHE A 346 20.32 -15.12 -13.45
C PHE A 346 21.68 -15.70 -13.13
N TYR A 347 21.91 -16.01 -11.85
CA TYR A 347 23.16 -16.59 -11.35
C TYR A 347 22.96 -18.04 -10.93
N LYS A 348 24.07 -18.80 -10.84
CA LYS A 348 24.07 -20.02 -10.03
C LYS A 348 24.00 -19.66 -8.56
N GLU A 349 23.16 -20.35 -7.78
CA GLU A 349 22.92 -20.01 -6.38
C GLU A 349 24.18 -20.01 -5.52
N TYR A 350 25.09 -20.97 -5.76
CA TYR A 350 26.39 -20.99 -5.07
C TYR A 350 27.21 -19.71 -5.26
N MET A 351 26.94 -18.89 -6.29
CA MET A 351 27.60 -17.60 -6.51
C MET A 351 27.06 -16.46 -5.61
N LEU A 352 25.87 -16.61 -5.04
CA LEU A 352 25.23 -15.59 -4.21
C LEU A 352 25.16 -15.99 -2.72
N SER A 353 25.10 -17.29 -2.43
CA SER A 353 25.02 -17.81 -1.05
C SER A 353 26.11 -18.84 -0.75
N SER A 354 26.54 -18.89 0.51
CA SER A 354 27.43 -19.95 0.99
C SER A 354 26.66 -21.28 1.06
N GLY A 355 27.22 -22.34 0.49
CA GLY A 355 26.54 -23.64 0.39
C GLY A 355 25.34 -23.66 -0.56
N GLY A 356 25.19 -22.64 -1.43
CA GLY A 356 24.15 -22.63 -2.45
C GLY A 356 24.30 -23.79 -3.47
N ALA A 357 23.21 -24.18 -4.11
CA ALA A 357 23.24 -25.27 -5.09
C ALA A 357 23.72 -24.81 -6.49
N ASP A 358 24.02 -25.77 -7.37
CA ASP A 358 24.25 -25.51 -8.81
C ASP A 358 22.94 -25.37 -9.60
N LYS A 359 22.01 -24.57 -9.07
CA LYS A 359 20.77 -24.19 -9.76
C LYS A 359 20.78 -22.72 -10.11
N THR A 360 20.10 -22.36 -11.19
CA THR A 360 19.92 -20.96 -11.58
C THR A 360 18.86 -20.30 -10.70
N VAL A 361 19.13 -19.11 -10.20
CA VAL A 361 18.24 -18.29 -9.35
C VAL A 361 18.24 -16.84 -9.84
N ALA A 362 17.15 -16.11 -9.57
CA ALA A 362 17.07 -14.71 -9.92
C ALA A 362 17.66 -13.81 -8.83
N ASN A 363 18.52 -12.88 -9.24
CA ASN A 363 19.00 -11.75 -8.47
C ASN A 363 18.34 -10.47 -9.01
N VAL A 364 17.62 -9.73 -8.17
CA VAL A 364 17.05 -8.43 -8.54
C VAL A 364 17.68 -7.35 -7.66
N GLY A 365 18.29 -6.34 -8.27
CA GLY A 365 19.03 -5.29 -7.56
C GLY A 365 18.97 -3.94 -8.28
N ASP A 366 19.22 -2.87 -7.53
CA ASP A 366 19.02 -1.48 -7.97
C ASP A 366 19.91 -1.11 -9.16
N SER A 367 21.16 -1.55 -9.13
CA SER A 367 22.15 -1.25 -10.17
C SER A 367 22.42 -2.41 -11.13
N SER A 368 21.64 -3.49 -11.02
CA SER A 368 21.68 -4.61 -11.96
C SER A 368 20.55 -4.49 -12.98
N ASN A 369 19.29 -4.62 -12.55
CA ASN A 369 18.19 -4.90 -13.46
C ASN A 369 16.83 -4.32 -13.05
N ILE A 370 16.71 -3.68 -11.89
CA ILE A 370 15.40 -3.19 -11.41
C ILE A 370 14.76 -2.18 -12.38
N ALA A 371 15.58 -1.44 -13.14
CA ALA A 371 15.13 -0.49 -14.15
C ALA A 371 14.32 -1.15 -15.27
N GLU A 372 14.66 -2.39 -15.65
CA GLU A 372 13.95 -3.14 -16.69
C GLU A 372 12.50 -3.44 -16.31
N PHE A 373 12.20 -3.53 -15.00
CA PHE A 373 10.83 -3.69 -14.52
C PHE A 373 9.98 -2.42 -14.66
N ARG A 374 10.55 -1.28 -15.08
CA ARG A 374 9.78 -0.10 -15.54
C ARG A 374 9.75 0.04 -17.05
N THR A 375 10.83 -0.30 -17.73
CA THR A 375 11.04 0.03 -19.15
C THR A 375 10.58 -1.10 -20.08
N ASN A 376 10.77 -2.36 -19.68
CA ASN A 376 10.41 -3.51 -20.50
C ASN A 376 8.88 -3.60 -20.61
N ALA A 377 8.34 -3.62 -21.84
CA ALA A 377 6.90 -3.63 -22.09
C ALA A 377 6.16 -4.84 -21.47
N LYS A 378 6.84 -5.99 -21.35
CA LYS A 378 6.31 -7.19 -20.71
C LYS A 378 6.25 -7.02 -19.20
N LEU A 379 7.33 -6.53 -18.58
CA LEU A 379 7.50 -6.51 -17.13
C LEU A 379 6.89 -5.27 -16.47
N LYS A 380 6.88 -4.15 -17.19
CA LYS A 380 6.39 -2.88 -16.67
C LYS A 380 4.98 -3.00 -16.16
N MET A 381 4.73 -2.29 -15.07
CA MET A 381 3.40 -2.11 -14.56
C MET A 381 2.55 -1.39 -15.63
N THR A 382 1.45 -2.01 -16.04
CA THR A 382 0.47 -1.38 -16.92
C THR A 382 -0.36 -0.40 -16.10
N THR A 383 -0.40 0.86 -16.49
CA THR A 383 -1.39 1.79 -15.92
C THR A 383 -2.77 1.33 -16.37
N GLU A 384 -3.60 0.96 -15.41
CA GLU A 384 -4.96 0.49 -15.61
C GLU A 384 -5.88 1.53 -14.99
N ALA A 385 -6.89 1.97 -15.75
CA ALA A 385 -7.77 3.05 -15.31
C ALA A 385 -8.54 2.64 -14.04
N ASP A 386 -8.92 1.37 -13.93
CA ASP A 386 -9.62 0.75 -12.80
C ASP A 386 -8.71 0.39 -11.61
N HIS A 387 -7.38 0.50 -11.76
CA HIS A 387 -6.39 0.23 -10.70
C HIS A 387 -5.36 1.37 -10.55
N PRO A 388 -5.80 2.59 -10.20
CA PRO A 388 -4.96 3.80 -10.24
C PRO A 388 -3.83 3.80 -9.22
N VAL A 389 -3.99 3.09 -8.09
CA VAL A 389 -3.00 3.00 -7.02
C VAL A 389 -2.37 1.61 -7.06
N LYS A 390 -1.51 1.38 -8.05
CA LYS A 390 -0.87 0.07 -8.25
C LYS A 390 0.65 0.17 -8.12
N GLU A 391 1.27 -0.86 -7.54
CA GLU A 391 2.73 -1.00 -7.48
C GLU A 391 3.20 -2.37 -8.00
N ASN A 392 4.44 -2.44 -8.46
CA ASN A 392 5.07 -3.70 -8.84
C ASN A 392 5.80 -4.35 -7.66
N LEU A 393 5.29 -5.47 -7.14
CA LEU A 393 5.97 -6.29 -6.13
C LEU A 393 6.79 -7.38 -6.84
N ILE A 394 8.10 -7.22 -6.87
CA ILE A 394 9.05 -8.11 -7.52
C ILE A 394 9.59 -9.09 -6.49
N ALA A 395 9.12 -10.33 -6.53
CA ALA A 395 9.64 -11.42 -5.71
C ALA A 395 10.85 -12.08 -6.39
N CYS A 396 11.93 -12.28 -5.64
CA CYS A 396 13.16 -12.90 -6.13
C CYS A 396 13.81 -13.77 -5.05
N GLU A 397 14.69 -14.70 -5.44
CA GLU A 397 15.42 -15.52 -4.48
C GLU A 397 16.56 -14.76 -3.81
N TYR A 398 17.12 -13.77 -4.49
CA TYR A 398 18.22 -12.94 -4.00
C TYR A 398 18.06 -11.48 -4.41
N GLN A 399 18.35 -10.57 -3.49
CA GLN A 399 18.62 -9.18 -3.79
C GLN A 399 20.06 -8.87 -3.38
N CYS A 400 20.95 -8.78 -4.36
CA CYS A 400 22.32 -8.41 -4.16
C CYS A 400 22.67 -7.17 -4.98
N ASP A 401 23.28 -6.20 -4.33
CA ASP A 401 23.72 -4.95 -4.94
C ASP A 401 25.25 -4.81 -4.87
N PRO A 402 25.89 -4.12 -5.84
CA PRO A 402 27.30 -3.81 -5.80
C PRO A 402 27.66 -3.00 -4.56
N GLN A 403 28.72 -3.44 -3.89
CA GLN A 403 29.21 -2.81 -2.69
C GLN A 403 30.71 -2.64 -2.83
N GLY A 404 31.15 -1.77 -3.73
CA GLY A 404 32.56 -1.42 -3.90
C GLY A 404 33.49 -2.60 -4.23
N ARG A 405 34.72 -2.53 -3.70
CA ARG A 405 35.82 -3.47 -3.98
C ARG A 405 36.36 -4.09 -2.71
N SER A 406 36.96 -5.27 -2.85
CA SER A 406 37.76 -5.90 -1.81
C SER A 406 38.99 -5.06 -1.45
N GLN A 407 39.71 -5.45 -0.40
CA GLN A 407 41.06 -4.91 -0.18
C GLN A 407 42.01 -5.44 -1.27
N LEU A 408 42.94 -4.60 -1.75
CA LEU A 408 44.07 -5.06 -2.55
C LEU A 408 45.04 -5.81 -1.64
N LYS A 409 45.18 -7.13 -1.83
CA LYS A 409 46.01 -7.98 -0.97
C LYS A 409 46.88 -8.93 -1.79
N VAL A 410 48.06 -9.26 -1.26
CA VAL A 410 48.94 -10.30 -1.78
C VAL A 410 48.56 -11.66 -1.18
N TYR A 411 48.39 -12.65 -2.04
CA TYR A 411 48.06 -14.03 -1.72
C TYR A 411 49.21 -14.94 -2.16
N LYS A 412 49.69 -15.78 -1.26
CA LYS A 412 50.70 -16.80 -1.57
C LYS A 412 50.00 -18.07 -2.06
N LEU A 413 50.26 -18.45 -3.30
CA LEU A 413 49.80 -19.71 -3.89
C LEU A 413 50.92 -20.74 -3.82
N THR A 414 50.60 -21.94 -3.33
CA THR A 414 51.51 -23.07 -3.16
C THR A 414 51.05 -24.32 -3.90
N SER A 415 49.95 -24.23 -4.65
CA SER A 415 49.44 -25.29 -5.52
C SER A 415 48.64 -24.72 -6.69
N ALA A 416 48.59 -25.46 -7.79
CA ALA A 416 47.79 -25.08 -8.95
C ALA A 416 46.31 -24.95 -8.57
N ASN A 417 45.61 -23.96 -9.13
CA ASN A 417 44.18 -23.77 -8.93
C ASN A 417 43.79 -23.65 -7.44
N GLN A 418 44.61 -22.97 -6.65
CA GLN A 418 44.37 -22.81 -5.22
C GLN A 418 43.17 -21.89 -4.96
N THR A 419 42.32 -22.31 -4.02
CA THR A 419 41.25 -21.48 -3.47
C THR A 419 41.81 -20.50 -2.43
N ILE A 420 41.45 -19.23 -2.57
CA ILE A 420 41.78 -18.18 -1.61
C ILE A 420 40.50 -17.52 -1.10
N THR A 421 40.54 -17.01 0.14
CA THR A 421 39.47 -16.14 0.66
C THR A 421 39.85 -14.69 0.41
N ILE A 422 39.04 -13.98 -0.37
CA ILE A 422 39.24 -12.57 -0.64
C ILE A 422 39.14 -11.76 0.65
N ALA A 423 40.08 -10.83 0.86
CA ALA A 423 40.11 -10.00 2.04
C ALA A 423 39.04 -8.92 1.91
N LYS A 424 38.08 -8.95 2.84
CA LYS A 424 37.02 -7.95 2.91
C LYS A 424 37.65 -6.57 3.11
N GLY A 425 37.42 -5.66 2.16
CA GLY A 425 37.77 -4.25 2.28
C GLY A 425 36.58 -3.44 2.78
N ASN A 426 36.43 -2.21 2.28
CA ASN A 426 35.22 -1.42 2.45
C ASN A 426 34.03 -1.95 1.64
N GLY A 427 34.25 -3.01 0.86
CA GLY A 427 33.22 -3.60 0.02
C GLY A 427 32.34 -4.65 0.71
N GLY A 428 31.46 -5.25 -0.08
CA GLY A 428 30.53 -6.30 0.32
C GLY A 428 31.19 -7.66 0.58
N SER A 429 30.35 -8.64 0.95
CA SER A 429 30.75 -9.99 1.33
C SER A 429 30.52 -11.06 0.25
N ILE A 430 30.18 -10.66 -0.98
CA ILE A 430 29.88 -11.58 -2.07
C ILE A 430 30.80 -11.29 -3.26
N VAL A 431 31.44 -12.33 -3.78
CA VAL A 431 32.10 -12.35 -5.09
C VAL A 431 31.27 -13.24 -6.01
N CYS A 432 30.84 -12.69 -7.15
CA CYS A 432 30.08 -13.37 -8.20
C CYS A 432 30.69 -13.07 -9.59
N LYS A 433 30.44 -13.95 -10.56
CA LYS A 433 30.96 -13.83 -11.93
C LYS A 433 29.81 -14.09 -12.93
N PRO A 434 29.45 -13.12 -13.79
CA PRO A 434 29.98 -11.75 -13.86
C PRO A 434 29.72 -10.96 -12.56
N PRO A 435 30.48 -9.88 -12.26
CA PRO A 435 30.19 -9.05 -11.09
C PRO A 435 28.78 -8.46 -11.19
N ILE A 436 28.15 -8.05 -10.10
CA ILE A 436 26.78 -7.47 -10.19
C ILE A 436 26.80 -6.10 -10.86
N LYS A 437 27.84 -5.30 -10.65
CA LYS A 437 27.95 -3.94 -11.21
C LYS A 437 28.02 -3.96 -12.73
N ALA A 438 26.97 -3.49 -13.40
CA ALA A 438 26.89 -3.42 -14.86
C ALA A 438 28.14 -2.75 -15.46
N GLY A 439 28.65 -3.34 -16.55
CA GLY A 439 29.87 -2.87 -17.24
C GLY A 439 31.20 -3.07 -16.49
N ALA A 440 31.20 -3.52 -15.24
CA ALA A 440 32.44 -3.77 -14.49
C ALA A 440 33.07 -5.13 -14.83
N LYS A 441 34.40 -5.19 -14.70
CA LYS A 441 35.19 -6.44 -14.62
C LYS A 441 35.22 -6.92 -13.18
N LEU A 442 35.24 -8.24 -12.96
CA LEU A 442 35.37 -8.79 -11.61
C LEU A 442 36.71 -8.41 -10.98
N VAL A 443 37.81 -8.58 -11.72
CA VAL A 443 39.15 -8.20 -11.29
C VAL A 443 39.39 -6.73 -11.59
N SER A 444 39.41 -5.92 -10.54
CA SER A 444 39.65 -4.47 -10.63
C SER A 444 41.15 -4.14 -10.61
N ALA A 445 41.96 -4.96 -9.94
CA ALA A 445 43.42 -4.97 -10.04
C ALA A 445 43.94 -6.38 -9.79
N GLY A 446 44.81 -6.88 -10.65
CA GLY A 446 45.30 -8.26 -10.59
C GLY A 446 46.67 -8.40 -11.25
N GLU A 447 47.65 -8.84 -10.49
CA GLU A 447 49.00 -9.12 -10.96
C GLU A 447 49.62 -10.30 -10.22
N TRP A 448 50.55 -11.00 -10.85
CA TRP A 448 51.30 -12.09 -10.23
C TRP A 448 52.82 -11.86 -10.30
N SER A 449 53.53 -12.47 -9.36
CA SER A 449 54.98 -12.38 -9.18
C SER A 449 55.54 -13.70 -8.64
N LYS A 450 56.79 -14.03 -8.97
CA LYS A 450 57.54 -15.14 -8.34
C LYS A 450 58.07 -14.78 -6.95
N ALA A 451 58.13 -13.49 -6.62
CA ALA A 451 58.63 -12.98 -5.34
C ALA A 451 57.61 -12.03 -4.67
N GLU A 452 57.43 -12.17 -3.36
CA GLU A 452 56.58 -11.27 -2.58
C GLU A 452 57.22 -9.89 -2.39
N THR A 453 58.51 -9.88 -2.06
CA THR A 453 59.30 -8.68 -1.81
C THR A 453 60.73 -8.84 -2.33
N PRO A 454 61.29 -7.85 -3.07
CA PRO A 454 60.56 -6.74 -3.68
C PRO A 454 59.51 -7.26 -4.69
N TRP A 455 58.38 -6.57 -4.80
CA TRP A 455 57.33 -6.96 -5.74
C TRP A 455 57.79 -6.66 -7.18
N SER A 456 57.85 -7.68 -8.03
CA SER A 456 58.14 -7.55 -9.46
C SER A 456 57.01 -8.18 -10.26
N LYS A 457 56.23 -7.36 -10.95
CA LYS A 457 55.11 -7.83 -11.77
C LYS A 457 55.63 -8.66 -12.94
N GLU A 458 55.21 -9.92 -12.99
CA GLU A 458 55.52 -10.85 -14.10
C GLU A 458 54.37 -10.92 -15.11
N GLY A 459 53.12 -10.78 -14.64
CA GLY A 459 51.94 -10.80 -15.51
C GLY A 459 50.67 -10.28 -14.83
N ASN A 460 49.56 -10.31 -15.56
CA ASN A 460 48.26 -9.85 -15.09
C ASN A 460 47.38 -11.03 -14.63
N ILE A 461 46.54 -10.78 -13.64
CA ILE A 461 45.38 -11.62 -13.31
C ILE A 461 44.13 -10.87 -13.80
N THR A 462 43.23 -11.57 -14.48
CA THR A 462 42.00 -11.04 -15.09
C THR A 462 40.82 -11.92 -14.70
N ASP A 463 39.61 -11.56 -15.11
CA ASP A 463 38.39 -12.34 -14.82
C ASP A 463 38.51 -13.81 -15.25
N ASP A 464 39.19 -14.11 -16.36
CA ASP A 464 39.38 -15.47 -16.88
C ASP A 464 40.19 -16.38 -15.94
N HIS A 465 41.00 -15.76 -15.08
CA HIS A 465 41.82 -16.42 -14.08
C HIS A 465 41.09 -16.65 -12.75
N ILE A 466 39.84 -16.19 -12.63
CA ILE A 466 39.01 -16.36 -11.45
C ILE A 466 37.87 -17.34 -11.75
N GLU A 467 37.79 -18.40 -10.95
CA GLU A 467 36.67 -19.34 -10.92
C GLU A 467 35.95 -19.24 -9.56
N ILE A 468 34.62 -19.33 -9.61
CA ILE A 468 33.78 -19.46 -8.42
C ILE A 468 33.33 -20.91 -8.35
N ASP A 469 33.88 -21.64 -7.39
CA ASP A 469 33.62 -23.07 -7.22
C ASP A 469 32.29 -23.28 -6.48
N SER A 470 31.49 -24.26 -6.93
CA SER A 470 30.23 -24.65 -6.29
C SER A 470 30.41 -25.26 -4.90
N SER A 471 31.61 -25.74 -4.58
CA SER A 471 31.98 -26.30 -3.27
C SER A 471 32.50 -25.26 -2.27
N ARG A 472 32.52 -23.96 -2.63
CA ARG A 472 33.03 -22.91 -1.75
C ARG A 472 32.23 -22.83 -0.44
N THR A 473 32.94 -22.65 0.67
CA THR A 473 32.34 -22.50 2.01
C THR A 473 32.16 -21.05 2.44
N SER A 474 32.54 -20.11 1.57
CA SER A 474 32.36 -18.68 1.76
C SER A 474 32.06 -18.00 0.44
N THR A 475 31.19 -17.00 0.46
CA THR A 475 30.88 -16.15 -0.71
C THR A 475 32.05 -15.24 -1.14
N LEU A 476 33.13 -15.17 -0.35
CA LEU A 476 34.39 -14.49 -0.68
C LEU A 476 35.47 -15.44 -1.21
N GLN A 477 35.22 -16.74 -1.26
CA GLN A 477 36.19 -17.68 -1.80
C GLN A 477 36.16 -17.69 -3.32
N VAL A 478 37.35 -17.66 -3.90
CA VAL A 478 37.58 -17.81 -5.33
C VAL A 478 38.75 -18.75 -5.57
N LYS A 479 38.70 -19.49 -6.68
CA LYS A 479 39.79 -20.33 -7.16
C LYS A 479 40.60 -19.55 -8.18
N ILE A 480 41.92 -19.45 -7.97
CA ILE A 480 42.84 -18.74 -8.86
C ILE A 480 43.47 -19.71 -9.84
N LYS A 481 43.14 -19.57 -11.13
CA LYS A 481 43.84 -20.23 -12.24
C LYS A 481 44.89 -19.27 -12.76
N LEU A 482 46.17 -19.61 -12.60
CA LEU A 482 47.23 -18.74 -13.11
C LEU A 482 47.25 -18.74 -14.66
N PRO A 483 47.69 -17.64 -15.29
CA PRO A 483 47.95 -17.58 -16.73
C PRO A 483 48.89 -18.71 -17.19
N ALA A 484 48.80 -19.13 -18.46
CA ALA A 484 49.58 -20.25 -18.99
C ALA A 484 51.11 -20.03 -18.98
N ASP A 485 51.55 -18.77 -18.95
CA ASP A 485 52.97 -18.37 -18.86
C ASP A 485 53.48 -18.28 -17.40
N ALA A 486 52.60 -18.37 -16.41
CA ALA A 486 52.99 -18.45 -15.01
C ALA A 486 53.48 -19.87 -14.64
N PRO A 487 54.50 -20.00 -13.78
CA PRO A 487 54.93 -21.31 -13.32
C PRO A 487 53.85 -21.95 -12.44
N THR A 488 53.79 -23.28 -12.44
CA THR A 488 52.94 -24.03 -11.50
C THR A 488 53.44 -23.82 -10.07
N PRO A 489 52.65 -23.21 -9.17
CA PRO A 489 53.09 -22.95 -7.81
C PRO A 489 53.23 -24.24 -7.03
N THR A 490 54.28 -24.32 -6.22
CA THR A 490 54.52 -25.40 -5.26
C THR A 490 54.80 -24.81 -3.87
N VAL A 491 54.95 -25.66 -2.86
CA VAL A 491 55.38 -25.20 -1.53
C VAL A 491 56.79 -24.60 -1.57
N ALA A 492 57.68 -25.18 -2.38
CA ALA A 492 59.07 -24.72 -2.54
C ALA A 492 59.16 -23.45 -3.41
N ASP A 493 58.37 -23.41 -4.47
CA ASP A 493 58.34 -22.31 -5.45
C ASP A 493 56.93 -21.70 -5.51
N PRO A 494 56.57 -20.86 -4.52
CA PRO A 494 55.26 -20.23 -4.49
C PRO A 494 55.12 -19.16 -5.58
N VAL A 495 53.88 -18.93 -6.01
CA VAL A 495 53.51 -17.76 -6.83
C VAL A 495 52.71 -16.81 -5.97
N TYR A 496 53.01 -15.53 -6.04
CA TYR A 496 52.31 -14.49 -5.30
C TYR A 496 51.37 -13.75 -6.22
N VAL A 497 50.12 -13.56 -5.78
CA VAL A 497 49.08 -12.88 -6.54
C VAL A 497 48.61 -11.66 -5.75
N ARG A 498 48.77 -10.45 -6.29
CA ARG A 498 48.18 -9.24 -5.73
C ARG A 498 46.84 -8.99 -6.42
N LEU A 499 45.75 -9.05 -5.66
CA LEU A 499 44.39 -9.07 -6.21
C LEU A 499 43.43 -8.15 -5.45
N GLN A 500 42.59 -7.47 -6.22
CA GLN A 500 41.42 -6.72 -5.79
C GLN A 500 40.25 -7.01 -6.73
N VAL A 501 39.09 -7.37 -6.17
CA VAL A 501 37.89 -7.71 -6.94
C VAL A 501 36.71 -6.81 -6.59
N GLU A 502 35.78 -6.62 -7.52
CA GLU A 502 34.47 -6.05 -7.25
C GLU A 502 33.67 -7.01 -6.34
N THR A 503 32.94 -6.45 -5.39
CA THR A 503 32.12 -7.22 -4.45
C THR A 503 30.70 -6.70 -4.37
N ALA A 504 29.81 -7.51 -3.81
CA ALA A 504 28.41 -7.21 -3.60
C ALA A 504 27.97 -7.52 -2.17
N ALA A 505 26.83 -6.94 -1.76
CA ALA A 505 26.17 -7.21 -0.49
C ALA A 505 24.76 -7.74 -0.75
N SER A 506 24.26 -8.58 0.16
CA SER A 506 22.89 -9.10 0.13
C SER A 506 21.99 -8.25 1.00
N PHE A 507 20.75 -8.12 0.55
CA PHE A 507 19.66 -7.41 1.19
C PHE A 507 18.39 -8.27 1.10
N LEU A 508 17.30 -7.86 1.77
CA LEU A 508 16.04 -8.61 1.82
C LEU A 508 14.94 -7.97 0.98
N GLY A 509 14.99 -6.66 0.80
CA GLY A 509 14.05 -5.92 -0.03
C GLY A 509 14.41 -4.46 -0.12
N TRP A 510 13.69 -3.76 -1.00
CA TRP A 510 13.79 -2.32 -1.17
C TRP A 510 12.62 -1.77 -2.01
N ALA A 511 11.98 -0.70 -1.54
CA ALA A 511 11.11 0.18 -2.30
C ALA A 511 11.90 1.27 -3.06
N THR A 512 11.79 1.25 -4.38
CA THR A 512 12.29 2.34 -5.24
C THR A 512 11.15 2.90 -6.08
N SER A 513 11.40 3.88 -6.95
CA SER A 513 10.40 4.20 -8.01
C SER A 513 10.17 3.03 -9.00
N SER A 514 10.95 1.94 -8.86
CA SER A 514 10.90 0.56 -9.38
C SER A 514 9.56 -0.11 -9.43
N GLY A 515 8.90 0.02 -8.30
CA GLY A 515 8.44 -1.18 -7.62
C GLY A 515 9.23 -1.45 -6.35
N ILE A 516 8.78 -2.52 -5.72
CA ILE A 516 9.27 -3.09 -4.47
C ILE A 516 9.95 -4.40 -4.81
N VAL A 517 11.16 -4.62 -4.33
CA VAL A 517 11.80 -5.93 -4.35
C VAL A 517 11.63 -6.58 -2.99
N ALA A 518 11.27 -7.87 -2.97
CA ALA A 518 11.20 -8.66 -1.74
C ALA A 518 11.78 -10.06 -1.98
N VAL A 519 12.68 -10.49 -1.10
CA VAL A 519 13.36 -11.77 -1.18
C VAL A 519 12.48 -12.88 -0.59
N TYR A 520 12.30 -13.96 -1.35
CA TYR A 520 11.70 -15.19 -0.87
C TYR A 520 12.48 -16.42 -1.36
N ARG A 521 12.88 -17.26 -0.40
CA ARG A 521 13.63 -18.50 -0.62
C ARG A 521 12.78 -19.66 -0.07
N PRO A 522 12.14 -20.47 -0.92
CA PRO A 522 11.23 -21.55 -0.49
C PRO A 522 11.87 -22.54 0.49
N ALA A 523 13.19 -22.72 0.44
CA ALA A 523 13.94 -23.61 1.30
C ALA A 523 14.43 -22.96 2.61
N ALA A 524 14.19 -21.67 2.83
CA ALA A 524 14.55 -21.01 4.08
C ALA A 524 13.68 -21.53 5.22
N ALA A 525 14.32 -21.86 6.35
CA ALA A 525 13.61 -22.30 7.55
C ALA A 525 12.64 -21.20 8.03
N ALA A 526 11.51 -21.60 8.63
CA ALA A 526 10.61 -20.66 9.28
C ALA A 526 11.37 -19.80 10.29
N GLY A 527 11.15 -18.49 10.25
CA GLY A 527 11.85 -17.55 11.11
C GLY A 527 13.30 -17.23 10.68
N ALA A 528 13.69 -17.59 9.46
CA ALA A 528 14.95 -17.17 8.85
C ALA A 528 14.73 -16.11 7.77
N GLN A 529 15.81 -15.42 7.40
CA GLN A 529 15.84 -14.50 6.26
C GLN A 529 15.39 -15.20 4.97
N GLY A 530 14.57 -14.53 4.17
CA GLY A 530 13.94 -15.05 2.96
C GLY A 530 12.90 -16.14 3.21
N SER A 531 12.55 -16.47 4.47
CA SER A 531 11.39 -17.34 4.72
C SER A 531 10.09 -16.66 4.29
N GLU A 532 8.99 -17.41 4.19
CA GLU A 532 7.69 -16.81 3.83
C GLU A 532 7.26 -15.70 4.80
N ALA A 533 7.56 -15.87 6.09
CA ALA A 533 7.30 -14.86 7.11
C ALA A 533 8.09 -13.56 6.84
N ASP A 534 9.39 -13.69 6.56
CA ASP A 534 10.27 -12.56 6.21
C ASP A 534 9.88 -11.89 4.89
N PHE A 535 9.46 -12.67 3.88
CA PHE A 535 8.94 -12.14 2.63
C PHE A 535 7.69 -11.28 2.82
N ASN A 536 6.74 -11.76 3.65
CA ASN A 536 5.54 -11.01 3.99
C ASN A 536 5.87 -9.72 4.75
N ASP A 537 6.76 -9.81 5.75
CA ASP A 537 7.18 -8.63 6.53
C ASP A 537 7.89 -7.62 5.63
N THR A 538 8.78 -8.09 4.75
CA THR A 538 9.48 -7.24 3.77
C THR A 538 8.47 -6.58 2.82
N ALA A 539 7.54 -7.34 2.25
CA ALA A 539 6.52 -6.76 1.38
C ALA A 539 5.73 -5.64 2.11
N ALA A 540 5.24 -5.92 3.32
CA ALA A 540 4.50 -4.95 4.11
C ALA A 540 5.36 -3.71 4.48
N HIS A 541 6.63 -3.93 4.85
CA HIS A 541 7.60 -2.89 5.18
C HIS A 541 7.83 -1.92 4.02
N GLU A 542 8.10 -2.47 2.84
CA GLU A 542 8.41 -1.68 1.66
C GLU A 542 7.17 -0.94 1.12
N PHE A 543 5.98 -1.55 1.20
CA PHE A 543 4.72 -0.81 0.97
C PHE A 543 4.50 0.28 2.04
N GLY A 544 4.90 0.04 3.29
CA GLY A 544 4.88 1.05 4.34
C GLY A 544 5.76 2.27 4.02
N HIS A 545 6.97 2.05 3.47
CA HIS A 545 7.80 3.14 2.95
C HIS A 545 7.11 3.92 1.82
N LYS A 546 6.48 3.22 0.88
CA LYS A 546 5.73 3.84 -0.22
C LYS A 546 4.59 4.74 0.25
N PHE A 547 3.94 4.36 1.35
CA PHE A 547 2.90 5.17 1.97
C PHE A 547 3.43 6.12 3.05
N ASN A 548 4.75 6.37 3.11
CA ASN A 548 5.34 7.31 4.06
C ASN A 548 4.91 7.04 5.52
N GLN A 549 4.81 5.76 5.90
CA GLN A 549 4.25 5.33 7.18
C GLN A 549 5.05 5.80 8.40
N THR A 550 6.35 5.92 8.24
CA THR A 550 7.30 6.43 9.23
C THR A 550 7.79 7.79 8.74
N PRO A 551 6.93 8.82 8.66
CA PRO A 551 7.29 10.07 8.03
C PRO A 551 8.49 10.70 8.75
N LYS A 552 9.42 11.23 7.96
CA LYS A 552 10.43 12.15 8.51
C LYS A 552 9.72 13.35 9.13
N PRO A 553 10.30 13.99 10.16
CA PRO A 553 9.71 15.20 10.74
C PRO A 553 9.34 16.23 9.66
N SER A 554 8.18 16.88 9.80
CA SER A 554 7.52 17.79 8.83
C SER A 554 6.89 17.13 7.60
N LYS A 555 6.90 15.79 7.49
CA LYS A 555 6.27 15.03 6.39
C LYS A 555 5.07 14.22 6.86
N GLU A 556 4.68 14.34 8.12
CA GLU A 556 3.47 13.78 8.69
C GLU A 556 2.19 14.38 8.09
N PRO A 557 1.07 13.64 8.09
CA PRO A 557 -0.25 14.23 7.86
C PRO A 557 -0.50 15.38 8.85
N SER A 558 -1.14 16.46 8.41
CA SER A 558 -1.32 17.68 9.22
C SER A 558 -2.10 17.47 10.53
N SER A 559 -2.85 16.38 10.65
CA SER A 559 -3.60 16.01 11.87
C SER A 559 -2.79 15.13 12.83
N LEU A 560 -1.56 14.77 12.48
CA LEU A 560 -0.68 13.95 13.30
C LEU A 560 0.56 14.76 13.68
N LYS A 561 1.09 14.48 14.86
CA LYS A 561 2.40 14.98 15.28
C LYS A 561 3.51 14.22 14.54
N ALA A 562 4.76 14.63 14.72
CA ALA A 562 5.93 13.91 14.21
C ALA A 562 6.04 12.51 14.84
N HIS A 563 6.57 11.55 14.08
CA HIS A 563 6.56 10.14 14.48
C HIS A 563 7.56 9.93 15.64
N PRO A 564 7.10 9.62 16.87
CA PRO A 564 7.94 9.69 18.08
C PRO A 564 9.01 8.59 18.09
N LEU A 565 8.72 7.46 17.48
CA LEU A 565 9.61 6.30 17.37
C LEU A 565 10.34 6.24 16.02
N GLN A 566 10.35 7.35 15.26
CA GLN A 566 11.01 7.38 13.97
C GLN A 566 12.53 7.47 14.13
N TYR A 567 13.26 6.81 13.23
CA TYR A 567 14.69 7.01 13.08
C TYR A 567 15.16 6.83 11.62
N VAL A 568 16.36 7.35 11.32
CA VAL A 568 17.03 7.27 10.01
C VAL A 568 18.51 6.98 10.19
N GLY A 569 19.14 6.24 9.27
CA GLY A 569 20.61 6.09 9.25
C GLY A 569 21.21 5.07 10.23
N HIS A 570 20.41 4.50 11.13
CA HIS A 570 20.86 3.49 12.11
C HIS A 570 20.77 2.05 11.58
N GLY A 571 21.33 1.80 10.39
CA GLY A 571 21.50 0.44 9.85
C GLY A 571 20.63 0.09 8.64
N GLY A 572 19.66 0.93 8.28
CA GLY A 572 18.84 0.82 7.07
C GLY A 572 18.76 2.15 6.32
N SER A 573 18.48 2.08 5.01
CA SER A 573 18.19 3.26 4.19
C SER A 573 16.75 3.70 4.38
N GLY A 574 16.50 5.00 4.52
CA GLY A 574 15.14 5.50 4.72
C GLY A 574 14.73 5.56 6.19
N SER A 575 13.44 5.80 6.39
CA SER A 575 12.86 6.12 7.69
C SER A 575 12.17 4.91 8.29
N HIS A 576 12.43 4.60 9.55
CA HIS A 576 12.00 3.36 10.19
C HIS A 576 11.35 3.62 11.56
N CYS A 577 10.74 2.60 12.15
CA CYS A 577 10.15 2.65 13.49
C CYS A 577 10.95 1.78 14.46
N ARG A 578 11.33 2.34 15.62
CA ARG A 578 12.07 1.62 16.68
C ARG A 578 11.18 0.99 17.74
N HIS A 579 9.89 0.83 17.47
CA HIS A 579 8.97 0.20 18.43
C HIS A 579 9.45 -1.22 18.78
N GLY A 580 9.40 -1.54 20.08
CA GLY A 580 9.91 -2.80 20.63
C GLY A 580 11.43 -2.96 20.59
N ALA A 581 12.18 -1.98 20.07
CA ALA A 581 13.62 -2.11 19.94
C ALA A 581 14.33 -1.89 21.27
N THR A 582 15.32 -2.72 21.55
CA THR A 582 16.26 -2.47 22.64
C THR A 582 17.26 -1.41 22.19
N VAL A 583 17.27 -0.30 22.93
CA VAL A 583 18.19 0.81 22.71
C VAL A 583 19.33 0.70 23.70
N ALA A 584 20.58 0.66 23.21
CA ALA A 584 21.73 0.71 24.09
C ALA A 584 21.74 2.04 24.88
N PRO A 585 22.13 2.03 26.16
CA PRO A 585 22.10 3.22 27.01
C PRO A 585 23.01 4.33 26.44
N GLY A 586 22.44 5.52 26.24
CA GLY A 586 23.13 6.71 25.74
C GLY A 586 22.17 7.72 25.11
N ALA A 587 22.55 9.01 25.07
CA ALA A 587 21.82 10.03 24.34
C ALA A 587 22.12 9.88 22.84
N VAL A 588 21.27 9.15 22.12
CA VAL A 588 21.35 9.00 20.66
C VAL A 588 20.33 9.94 20.04
N ASN A 589 20.76 10.77 19.10
CA ASN A 589 19.82 11.54 18.29
C ASN A 589 19.30 10.64 17.17
N TRP A 590 18.20 9.93 17.44
CA TRP A 590 17.55 9.01 16.49
C TRP A 590 17.14 9.66 15.15
N GLN A 591 17.07 10.99 15.10
CA GLN A 591 16.72 11.74 13.90
C GLN A 591 17.95 12.18 13.09
N ASP A 592 19.17 12.02 13.62
CA ASP A 592 20.41 12.35 12.93
C ASP A 592 20.93 11.16 12.12
N ALA A 593 20.72 11.21 10.80
CA ALA A 593 21.19 10.16 9.89
C ALA A 593 22.73 10.04 9.81
N SER A 594 23.49 11.00 10.36
CA SER A 594 24.95 10.92 10.47
C SER A 594 25.39 10.07 11.68
N GLU A 595 24.55 9.95 12.71
CA GLU A 595 24.77 9.07 13.86
C GLU A 595 24.38 7.63 13.48
N LYS A 596 25.36 6.77 13.21
CA LYS A 596 25.10 5.37 12.80
C LYS A 596 25.02 4.39 13.97
N THR A 597 25.47 4.80 15.16
CA THR A 597 25.68 3.93 16.31
C THR A 597 25.17 4.56 17.61
N PRO A 598 24.60 3.76 18.52
CA PRO A 598 24.20 2.36 18.34
C PRO A 598 23.03 2.24 17.36
N SER A 599 22.99 1.15 16.60
CA SER A 599 21.75 0.76 15.91
C SER A 599 20.84 0.08 16.94
N PRO A 600 19.51 0.29 16.89
CA PRO A 600 18.62 -0.46 17.76
C PRO A 600 18.82 -1.96 17.49
N SER A 601 18.70 -2.79 18.52
CA SER A 601 18.67 -4.25 18.37
C SER A 601 17.26 -4.74 18.60
N ASP A 602 16.80 -5.60 17.68
CA ASP A 602 15.44 -6.13 17.65
C ASP A 602 14.36 -5.05 17.51
N GLY A 603 13.15 -5.46 17.17
CA GLY A 603 12.01 -4.59 16.96
C GLY A 603 10.79 -5.45 16.65
N ASP A 604 9.63 -5.04 17.14
CA ASP A 604 8.40 -5.83 17.00
C ASP A 604 7.45 -5.29 15.91
N CYS A 605 7.74 -4.10 15.37
CA CYS A 605 6.98 -3.46 14.32
C CYS A 605 7.53 -3.84 12.93
N ILE A 606 6.62 -4.10 11.98
CA ILE A 606 6.99 -4.30 10.56
C ILE A 606 7.92 -3.21 10.01
N MET A 607 7.77 -1.95 10.44
CA MET A 607 8.60 -0.83 9.97
C MET A 607 10.00 -0.77 10.61
N TYR A 608 10.42 -1.81 11.32
CA TYR A 608 11.79 -1.94 11.83
C TYR A 608 12.75 -2.37 10.71
N HIS A 609 13.93 -1.73 10.62
CA HIS A 609 14.84 -1.81 9.46
C HIS A 609 15.52 -3.18 9.22
N ARG A 610 15.29 -4.17 10.08
CA ARG A 610 15.91 -5.49 10.00
C ARG A 610 14.89 -6.56 10.33
N TYR A 611 15.12 -7.73 9.75
CA TYR A 611 14.46 -8.95 10.23
C TYR A 611 14.69 -9.11 11.74
N SER A 612 13.62 -9.28 12.49
CA SER A 612 13.65 -9.62 13.91
C SER A 612 12.64 -10.73 14.16
N SER A 613 13.05 -11.77 14.88
CA SER A 613 12.13 -12.83 15.31
C SER A 613 11.09 -12.32 16.32
N ALA A 614 11.28 -11.12 16.86
CA ALA A 614 10.29 -10.43 17.69
C ALA A 614 9.24 -9.67 16.86
N CYS A 615 9.42 -9.54 15.54
CA CYS A 615 8.46 -8.90 14.65
C CYS A 615 7.10 -9.59 14.79
N SER A 616 6.09 -8.79 15.11
CA SER A 616 4.72 -9.28 15.31
C SER A 616 3.97 -9.57 13.99
N HIS A 617 4.63 -9.45 12.84
CA HIS A 617 3.99 -9.41 11.51
C HIS A 617 2.88 -8.35 11.42
N SER A 618 2.99 -7.29 12.23
CA SER A 618 2.00 -6.21 12.29
C SER A 618 2.66 -4.85 12.43
N PHE A 619 1.93 -3.80 12.05
CA PHE A 619 2.30 -2.43 12.36
C PHE A 619 2.05 -2.16 13.85
N CYS A 620 2.98 -1.52 14.54
CA CYS A 620 2.74 -1.09 15.92
C CYS A 620 1.63 -0.03 15.97
N VAL A 621 1.06 0.20 17.16
CA VAL A 621 -0.03 1.16 17.38
C VAL A 621 0.28 2.57 16.83
N VAL A 622 1.55 2.97 16.94
CA VAL A 622 2.07 4.25 16.42
C VAL A 622 1.99 4.28 14.89
N CYS A 623 2.56 3.28 14.22
CA CYS A 623 2.60 3.21 12.75
C CYS A 623 1.23 2.96 12.12
N LYS A 624 0.29 2.31 12.83
CA LYS A 624 -1.09 2.09 12.36
C LYS A 624 -1.81 3.42 12.12
N SER A 625 -1.71 4.34 13.07
CA SER A 625 -2.37 5.65 13.02
C SER A 625 -1.95 6.49 11.81
N TYR A 626 -0.68 6.39 11.40
CA TYR A 626 -0.18 7.06 10.19
C TYR A 626 -0.79 6.49 8.90
N LEU A 627 -0.80 5.16 8.73
CA LEU A 627 -1.44 4.55 7.58
C LEU A 627 -2.94 4.86 7.53
N GLN A 628 -3.60 4.91 8.68
CA GLN A 628 -5.03 5.22 8.76
C GLN A 628 -5.36 6.65 8.34
N LEU A 629 -4.40 7.58 8.34
CA LEU A 629 -4.58 8.96 7.87
C LEU A 629 -3.89 9.27 6.54
N GLN A 630 -2.95 8.43 6.09
CA GLN A 630 -2.26 8.64 4.84
C GLN A 630 -3.25 8.65 3.66
N LYS A 631 -3.01 9.45 2.62
CA LYS A 631 -3.96 9.52 1.49
C LYS A 631 -4.01 8.25 0.64
N MET A 632 -2.87 7.58 0.43
CA MET A 632 -2.73 6.39 -0.43
C MET A 632 -3.33 6.58 -1.84
N ASP A 633 -3.24 7.76 -2.41
CA ASP A 633 -3.76 8.10 -3.74
C ASP A 633 -2.72 7.90 -4.86
N SER A 634 -1.47 7.62 -4.50
CA SER A 634 -0.33 7.42 -5.41
C SER A 634 0.83 6.69 -4.71
N PHE A 635 1.80 6.23 -5.52
CA PHE A 635 3.02 5.50 -5.13
C PHE A 635 4.32 6.26 -5.44
#